data_AF-A0A535A9U9-F1
#
_entry.id   AF-A0A535A9U9-F1
#
_cell.length_a   1.000
_cell.length_b   1.000
_cell.length_c   1.000
_cell.angle_alpha   90.00
_cell.angle_beta   90.00
_cell.angle_gamma   90.00
#
_symmetry.space_group_name_H-M   'P 1'
#
loop_
_entity.id
_entity.type
_entity.pdbx_description
1 polymer ?
#
loop_
_entity_poly.entity_id
_entity_poly.type
_entity_poly.pdbx_seq_one_letter_code
_entity_poly.pdbx_strand_id
1 'polypeptide(L)'
;MGLDAVDCRVVEVQKVLFASAAADVGGTKQLTRLETRLQSLRTTLDAAHSAQGGKAAKTLSRAKKLLRAFIAAVQRGQHSGKIHEPTAGNLLGQALRARTDLAPLRPSRTLSPRV
;
A
#
# COMPACT_ATOMS: atom_id res chain seq x y z
N MET A 1 11.85 -11.77 -6.44
CA MET A 1 10.97 -10.94 -5.58
C MET A 1 9.83 -10.44 -6.43
N GLY A 2 8.59 -10.86 -6.13
CA GLY A 2 7.40 -10.63 -6.95
C GLY A 2 6.28 -9.92 -6.18
N LEU A 3 5.05 -10.02 -6.67
CA LEU A 3 3.85 -9.47 -6.02
C LEU A 3 3.65 -10.02 -4.58
N ASP A 4 4.03 -11.28 -4.31
CA ASP A 4 3.90 -11.89 -2.97
C ASP A 4 4.69 -11.12 -1.88
N ALA A 5 5.90 -10.66 -2.21
CA ALA A 5 6.71 -9.88 -1.28
C ALA A 5 6.04 -8.54 -0.95
N VAL A 6 5.42 -7.91 -1.95
CA VAL A 6 4.68 -6.66 -1.77
C VAL A 6 3.45 -6.91 -0.89
N ASP A 7 2.72 -8.00 -1.11
CA ASP A 7 1.55 -8.33 -0.31
C ASP A 7 1.92 -8.60 1.16
N CYS A 8 2.98 -9.37 1.43
CA CYS A 8 3.50 -9.54 2.78
C CYS A 8 3.81 -8.19 3.46
N ARG A 9 4.39 -7.23 2.75
CA ARG A 9 4.66 -5.89 3.31
C ARG A 9 3.39 -5.09 3.56
N VAL A 10 2.40 -5.17 2.69
CA VAL A 10 1.11 -4.50 2.89
C VAL A 10 0.34 -5.11 4.07
N VAL A 11 0.46 -6.42 4.29
CA VAL A 11 -0.04 -7.09 5.50
C VAL A 11 0.63 -6.54 6.76
N GLU A 12 1.95 -6.31 6.74
CA GLU A 12 2.64 -5.69 7.89
C GLU A 12 2.17 -4.24 8.13
N VAL A 13 1.94 -3.44 7.07
CA VAL A 13 1.31 -2.10 7.22
C VAL A 13 -0.06 -2.22 7.88
N GLN A 14 -0.84 -3.25 7.52
CA GLN A 14 -2.18 -3.48 8.08
C GLN A 14 -2.13 -3.85 9.56
N LYS A 15 -1.21 -4.73 9.96
CA LYS A 15 -1.01 -5.09 11.36
C LYS A 15 -0.69 -3.87 12.21
N VAL A 16 0.24 -3.02 11.74
CA VAL A 16 0.59 -1.77 12.44
C VAL A 16 -0.63 -0.86 12.56
N LEU A 17 -1.39 -0.69 11.47
CA LEU A 17 -2.55 0.19 11.47
C LEU A 17 -3.67 -0.29 12.40
N PHE A 18 -3.96 -1.59 12.41
CA PHE A 18 -4.98 -2.18 13.29
C PHE A 18 -4.56 -2.24 14.76
N ALA A 19 -3.25 -2.29 15.04
CA ALA A 19 -2.72 -2.17 16.39
C ALA A 19 -2.64 -0.72 16.89
N SER A 20 -2.81 0.27 16.01
CA SER A 20 -2.71 1.69 16.37
C SER A 20 -3.98 2.16 17.07
N ALA A 21 -3.86 2.90 18.17
CA ALA A 21 -5.01 3.54 18.76
C ALA A 21 -5.51 4.67 17.85
N ALA A 22 -6.83 4.90 17.82
CA ALA A 22 -7.41 5.98 17.03
C ALA A 22 -6.82 7.35 17.39
N ALA A 23 -6.47 7.57 18.66
CA ALA A 23 -5.80 8.80 19.11
C ALA A 23 -4.45 9.02 18.43
N ASP A 24 -3.68 7.95 18.22
CA ASP A 24 -2.33 8.01 17.63
C ASP A 24 -2.34 8.31 16.13
N VAL A 25 -3.50 8.21 15.48
CA VAL A 25 -3.67 8.46 14.04
C VAL A 25 -4.60 9.63 13.74
N GLY A 26 -4.90 10.47 14.73
CA GLY A 26 -5.67 11.70 14.53
C GLY A 26 -7.19 11.50 14.57
N GLY A 27 -7.62 10.47 15.29
CA GLY A 27 -9.01 10.11 15.55
C GLY A 27 -9.54 8.98 14.65
N THR A 28 -10.70 8.46 15.04
CA THR A 28 -11.39 7.34 14.37
C THR A 28 -11.62 7.60 12.89
N LYS A 29 -12.03 8.81 12.52
CA LYS A 29 -12.26 9.20 11.13
C LYS A 29 -11.01 9.06 10.25
N GLN A 30 -9.83 9.40 10.79
CA GLN A 30 -8.58 9.30 10.05
C GLN A 30 -8.09 7.85 10.02
N LEU A 31 -8.25 7.10 11.11
CA LEU A 31 -8.01 5.65 11.16
C LEU A 31 -8.80 4.93 10.05
N THR A 32 -10.13 5.07 10.03
CA THR A 32 -11.01 4.44 9.03
C THR A 32 -10.66 4.83 7.60
N ARG A 33 -10.22 6.07 7.36
CA ARG A 33 -9.74 6.51 6.05
C ARG A 33 -8.46 5.80 5.63
N LEU A 34 -7.52 5.58 6.55
CA LEU A 34 -6.30 4.84 6.27
C LEU A 34 -6.60 3.35 6.02
N GLU A 35 -7.49 2.76 6.81
CA GLU A 35 -7.93 1.37 6.65
C GLU A 35 -8.61 1.15 5.28
N THR A 36 -9.52 2.05 4.89
CA THR A 36 -10.21 1.97 3.60
C THR A 36 -9.23 2.06 2.42
N ARG A 37 -8.20 2.92 2.52
CA ARG A 37 -7.14 3.04 1.50
C ARG A 37 -6.30 1.78 1.43
N LEU A 38 -5.99 1.18 2.57
CA LEU A 38 -5.20 -0.04 2.65
C LEU A 38 -5.98 -1.23 2.11
N GLN A 39 -7.26 -1.34 2.44
CA GLN A 39 -8.15 -2.35 1.86
C GLN A 39 -8.23 -2.22 0.33
N SER A 40 -8.38 -0.99 -0.17
CA SER A 40 -8.37 -0.73 -1.61
C SER A 40 -7.06 -1.14 -2.28
N LEU A 41 -5.93 -0.93 -1.61
CA LEU A 41 -4.62 -1.36 -2.09
C LEU A 41 -4.56 -2.89 -2.15
N ARG A 42 -4.99 -3.58 -1.10
CA ARG A 42 -4.94 -5.04 -1.01
C ARG A 42 -5.80 -5.72 -2.07
N THR A 43 -7.06 -5.28 -2.23
CA THR A 43 -7.93 -5.76 -3.32
C THR A 43 -7.32 -5.51 -4.71
N THR A 44 -6.57 -4.43 -4.87
CA THR A 44 -5.87 -4.16 -6.14
C THR A 44 -4.67 -5.09 -6.33
N LEU A 45 -3.92 -5.43 -5.27
CA LEU A 45 -2.82 -6.39 -5.34
C LEU A 45 -3.34 -7.80 -5.64
N ASP A 46 -4.40 -8.25 -4.98
CA ASP A 46 -5.08 -9.52 -5.27
C ASP A 46 -5.53 -9.59 -6.74
N ALA A 47 -6.13 -8.50 -7.23
CA ALA A 47 -6.53 -8.42 -8.64
C ALA A 47 -5.33 -8.42 -9.59
N ALA A 48 -4.13 -7.99 -9.15
CA ALA A 48 -2.91 -8.03 -9.95
C ALA A 48 -2.31 -9.45 -9.99
N HIS A 49 -2.49 -10.25 -8.93
CA HIS A 49 -2.11 -11.68 -8.93
C HIS A 49 -2.87 -12.47 -10.00
N SER A 50 -4.17 -12.20 -10.15
CA SER A 50 -5.03 -12.95 -11.08
C SER A 50 -5.15 -12.31 -12.47
N ALA A 51 -4.51 -11.16 -12.71
CA ALA A 51 -4.59 -10.46 -13.98
C ALA A 51 -3.46 -10.83 -14.94
N GLN A 52 -3.75 -10.77 -16.24
CA GLN A 52 -2.77 -11.02 -17.30
C GLN A 52 -2.70 -9.84 -18.28
N GLY A 53 -1.59 -9.76 -19.02
CA GLY A 53 -1.33 -8.76 -20.06
C GLY A 53 -1.60 -7.31 -19.64
N GLY A 54 -2.29 -6.56 -20.50
CA GLY A 54 -2.58 -5.13 -20.26
C GLY A 54 -3.43 -4.85 -19.02
N LYS A 55 -4.23 -5.82 -18.55
CA LYS A 55 -5.00 -5.69 -17.30
C LYS A 55 -4.06 -5.73 -16.08
N ALA A 56 -3.11 -6.67 -16.05
CA ALA A 56 -2.10 -6.75 -15.01
C ALA A 56 -1.31 -5.44 -14.89
N ALA A 57 -0.90 -4.89 -16.04
CA ALA A 57 -0.20 -3.61 -16.11
C ALA A 57 -1.01 -2.45 -15.51
N LYS A 58 -2.30 -2.34 -15.84
CA LYS A 58 -3.20 -1.31 -15.29
C LYS A 58 -3.41 -1.48 -13.79
N THR A 59 -3.66 -2.71 -13.34
CA THR A 59 -3.87 -3.00 -11.92
C THR A 59 -2.63 -2.72 -11.09
N LEU A 60 -1.44 -3.09 -11.59
CA LEU A 60 -0.16 -2.80 -10.95
C LEU A 60 0.11 -1.28 -10.85
N SER A 61 -0.21 -0.53 -11.90
CA SER A 61 -0.11 0.94 -11.89
C SER A 61 -1.06 1.56 -10.85
N ARG A 62 -2.28 1.02 -10.72
CA ARG A 62 -3.25 1.42 -9.70
C ARG A 62 -2.73 1.12 -8.30
N ALA A 63 -2.15 -0.06 -8.04
CA ALA A 63 -1.55 -0.41 -6.76
C ALA A 63 -0.44 0.59 -6.38
N LYS A 64 0.47 0.90 -7.32
CA LYS A 64 1.53 1.91 -7.13
C LYS A 64 0.95 3.29 -6.79
N LYS A 65 -0.15 3.69 -7.41
CA LYS A 65 -0.82 4.97 -7.11
C LYS A 65 -1.44 4.97 -5.71
N LEU A 66 -2.13 3.90 -5.33
CA LEU A 66 -2.76 3.77 -4.01
C LEU A 66 -1.73 3.78 -2.89
N LEU A 67 -0.62 3.04 -3.05
CA LEU A 67 0.46 3.02 -2.06
C LEU A 67 1.11 4.39 -1.90
N ARG A 68 1.37 5.12 -3.00
CA ARG A 68 1.87 6.50 -2.93
C ARG A 68 0.89 7.44 -2.22
N ALA A 69 -0.41 7.30 -2.48
CA ALA A 69 -1.44 8.11 -1.84
C ALA A 69 -1.54 7.81 -0.32
N PHE A 70 -1.37 6.56 0.07
CA PHE A 70 -1.28 6.14 1.48
C PHE A 70 -0.07 6.79 2.16
N ILE A 71 1.13 6.64 1.60
CA ILE A 71 2.37 7.24 2.13
C ILE A 71 2.20 8.76 2.31
N ALA A 72 1.69 9.45 1.28
CA ALA A 72 1.48 10.89 1.33
C ALA A 72 0.43 11.29 2.40
N ALA A 73 -0.58 10.46 2.65
CA ALA A 73 -1.55 10.72 3.71
C ALA A 73 -0.93 10.59 5.10
N VAL A 74 -0.08 9.59 5.32
CA VAL A 74 0.64 9.40 6.59
C VAL A 74 1.64 10.54 6.82
N GLN A 75 2.43 10.90 5.80
CA GLN A 75 3.37 12.03 5.88
C GLN A 75 2.67 13.35 6.21
N ARG A 76 1.54 13.66 5.56
CA ARG A 76 0.74 14.85 5.89
C ARG A 76 0.17 14.79 7.31
N GLY A 77 -0.26 13.60 7.74
CA GLY A 77 -0.75 13.39 9.10
C GLY A 77 0.33 13.63 10.16
N GLN A 78 1.53 13.11 9.94
CA GLN A 78 2.70 13.35 10.79
C GLN A 78 3.08 14.83 10.81
N HIS A 79 3.23 15.46 9.64
CA HIS A 79 3.64 16.86 9.53
C HIS A 79 2.64 17.83 10.17
N SER A 80 1.34 17.49 10.16
CA SER A 80 0.30 18.29 10.83
C SER A 80 0.10 17.94 12.31
N GLY A 81 0.94 17.06 12.89
CA GLY A 81 0.82 16.62 14.28
C GLY A 81 -0.40 15.75 14.58
N LYS A 82 -1.12 15.29 13.55
CA LYS A 82 -2.32 14.46 13.71
C LYS A 82 -1.99 12.99 13.93
N ILE A 83 -0.89 12.51 13.33
CA ILE A 83 -0.42 11.14 13.54
C ILE A 83 0.81 11.24 14.43
N HIS A 84 0.78 10.52 15.54
CA HIS A 84 1.88 10.45 16.50
C HIS A 84 3.13 9.90 15.81
N GLU A 85 4.29 10.50 16.09
CA GLU A 85 5.54 10.25 15.34
C GLU A 85 5.94 8.77 15.30
N PRO A 86 5.92 8.01 16.41
CA PRO A 86 6.24 6.58 16.38
C PRO A 86 5.30 5.77 15.47
N THR A 87 4.01 6.09 15.50
CA THR A 87 3.00 5.43 14.65
C THR A 87 3.21 5.79 13.19
N ALA A 88 3.48 7.06 12.88
CA ALA A 88 3.81 7.49 11.53
C ALA A 88 5.10 6.82 11.02
N GLY A 89 6.15 6.75 11.84
CA GLY A 89 7.42 6.10 11.51
C GLY A 89 7.25 4.63 11.16
N ASN A 90 6.49 3.88 11.97
CA ASN A 90 6.19 2.46 11.71
C ASN A 90 5.42 2.26 10.41
N LEU A 91 4.36 3.04 10.19
CA LEU A 91 3.55 2.98 8.96
C LEU A 91 4.37 3.33 7.72
N LEU A 92 5.17 4.40 7.79
CA LEU A 92 6.03 4.84 6.68
C LEU A 92 7.14 3.83 6.39
N GLY A 93 7.77 3.27 7.43
CA GLY A 93 8.83 2.28 7.28
C GLY A 93 8.38 1.07 6.47
N GLN A 94 7.20 0.52 6.79
CA GLN A 94 6.65 -0.62 6.05
C GLN A 94 6.13 -0.23 4.67
N ALA A 95 5.44 0.91 4.55
CA ALA A 95 4.89 1.35 3.26
C ALA A 95 5.97 1.74 2.24
N LEU A 96 7.09 2.32 2.70
CA LEU A 96 8.24 2.64 1.83
C LEU A 96 8.94 1.37 1.35
N ARG A 97 9.08 0.35 2.20
CA ARG A 97 9.61 -0.96 1.79
C ARG A 97 8.71 -1.62 0.75
N ALA A 98 7.40 -1.65 0.98
CA ALA A 98 6.42 -2.13 0.00
C ALA A 98 6.54 -1.39 -1.34
N ARG A 99 6.81 -0.07 -1.31
CA ARG A 99 7.00 0.74 -2.53
C ARG A 99 8.27 0.36 -3.27
N THR A 100 9.36 0.12 -2.55
CA THR A 100 10.63 -0.35 -3.14
C THR A 100 10.46 -1.71 -3.79
N ASP A 101 9.73 -2.63 -3.16
CA ASP A 101 9.47 -3.97 -3.69
C ASP A 101 8.53 -3.92 -4.92
N LEU A 102 7.58 -2.98 -4.94
CA LEU A 102 6.64 -2.78 -6.03
C LEU A 102 7.25 -2.00 -7.21
N ALA A 103 8.28 -1.18 -6.98
CA ALA A 103 8.93 -0.35 -8.00
C ALA A 103 9.45 -1.14 -9.23
N PRO A 104 10.25 -2.23 -9.06
CA PRO A 104 10.84 -2.96 -10.18
C PRO A 104 9.81 -3.75 -11.00
N LEU A 105 8.62 -4.00 -10.44
CA LEU A 105 7.55 -4.70 -11.14
C LEU A 105 7.08 -3.83 -12.31
N ARG A 106 7.49 -4.21 -13.53
CA ARG A 106 7.04 -3.51 -14.73
C ARG A 106 5.60 -3.89 -15.04
N PRO A 107 4.77 -2.94 -15.50
CA PRO A 107 3.56 -3.26 -16.22
C PRO A 107 3.99 -3.95 -17.53
N SER A 108 4.19 -5.26 -17.51
CA SER A 108 4.62 -6.01 -18.70
C SER A 108 3.53 -5.88 -19.76
N ARG A 109 3.89 -5.28 -20.89
CA ARG A 109 3.00 -5.07 -22.04
C ARG A 109 2.79 -6.35 -22.86
N THR A 110 3.35 -7.48 -22.41
CA THR A 110 3.27 -8.79 -23.05
C THR A 110 3.45 -9.86 -21.98
N LEU A 111 2.34 -10.45 -21.54
CA LEU A 111 2.34 -11.88 -21.20
C LEU A 111 1.92 -12.57 -22.50
N SER A 112 2.84 -12.67 -23.47
CA SER A 112 2.64 -13.60 -24.57
C SER A 112 2.86 -15.00 -24.00
N PRO A 113 1.91 -15.93 -24.14
CA PRO A 113 2.25 -17.33 -24.02
C PRO A 113 3.17 -17.64 -25.20
N ARG A 114 4.40 -18.07 -24.91
CA ARG A 114 5.13 -18.88 -25.90
C ARG A 114 4.50 -20.28 -25.81
N VAL A 115 3.58 -20.55 -26.73
CA VAL A 115 3.31 -21.90 -27.25
C VAL A 115 3.94 -21.99 -28.62
#